data_AF-A0A6P1VSV4-F1
#
_entry.id   AF-A0A6P1VSV4-F1
#
_cell.length_a   1.000
_cell.length_b   1.000
_cell.length_c   1.000
_cell.angle_alpha   90.00
_cell.angle_beta   90.00
_cell.angle_gamma   90.00
#
_symmetry.space_group_name_H-M   'P 1'
#
loop_
_entity.id
_entity.type
_entity.pdbx_description
1 polymer ?
#
loop_
_entity_poly.entity_id
_entity_poly.type
_entity_poly.pdbx_seq_one_letter_code
_entity_poly.pdbx_strand_id
1 'polypeptide(L)'
;MKKLSYWARQHSWSAISLIIILEIIKGWIGVRFGFRFLPALPGLLIELSVVAIAIGALAIEKNYFRQAATPFLTKTGSYDLRVRSSFYLFTASFILSIVLGNRCQHFVTPQKNSFSVWAASSRVEGAIDGVENQKEINPDNHRSTRLTRKALREERRLSRQKHNQRPANADTAAYILLFLVGVGLAFLGAGLACNLSCSNQGLAAVLVGLLALGAFAGGIYFLVKAFRRKSPKTSSSIN
;
A
#
# COMPACT_ATOMS: atom_id res chain seq x y z
N MET A 1 -15.15 9.60 27.76
CA MET A 1 -14.12 9.12 26.81
C MET A 1 -12.66 9.40 27.22
N LYS A 2 -12.37 10.12 28.32
CA LYS A 2 -10.97 10.49 28.70
C LYS A 2 -10.04 9.29 28.93
N LYS A 3 -10.56 8.19 29.50
CA LYS A 3 -9.77 6.97 29.80
C LYS A 3 -9.23 6.30 28.53
N LEU A 4 -10.04 6.22 27.46
CA LEU A 4 -9.65 5.59 26.20
C LEU A 4 -8.57 6.42 25.46
N SER A 5 -8.75 7.74 25.46
CA SER A 5 -7.76 8.66 24.88
C SER A 5 -6.44 8.64 25.65
N TYR A 6 -6.49 8.50 26.98
CA TYR A 6 -5.28 8.39 27.80
C TYR A 6 -4.52 7.07 27.53
N TRP A 7 -5.24 5.96 27.42
CA TRP A 7 -4.66 4.66 27.06
C TRP A 7 -3.99 4.68 25.68
N ALA A 8 -4.66 5.26 24.67
CA ALA A 8 -4.11 5.39 23.32
C ALA A 8 -2.87 6.27 23.26
N ARG A 9 -2.72 7.24 24.17
CA ARG A 9 -1.53 8.06 24.29
C ARG A 9 -0.33 7.27 24.84
N GLN A 10 -0.57 6.37 25.78
CA GLN A 10 0.46 5.55 26.40
C GLN A 10 0.89 4.35 25.52
N HIS A 11 -0.04 3.80 24.73
CA HIS A 11 0.20 2.66 23.83
C HIS A 11 -0.10 3.04 22.37
N SER A 12 0.64 4.00 21.83
CA SER A 12 0.41 4.54 20.48
C SER A 12 0.52 3.50 19.37
N TRP A 13 1.49 2.57 19.46
CA TRP A 13 1.63 1.47 18.50
C TRP A 13 0.42 0.54 18.48
N SER A 14 -0.05 0.10 19.65
CA SER A 14 -1.24 -0.74 19.75
C SER A 14 -2.49 -0.04 19.23
N ALA A 15 -2.63 1.26 19.48
CA ALA A 15 -3.74 2.06 18.95
C ALA A 15 -3.69 2.16 17.42
N ILE A 16 -2.51 2.38 16.82
CA ILE A 16 -2.33 2.42 15.36
C ILE A 16 -2.69 1.06 14.74
N SER A 17 -2.18 -0.04 15.29
CA SER A 17 -2.50 -1.39 14.80
C SER A 17 -4.00 -1.68 14.88
N LEU A 18 -4.66 -1.28 15.97
CA LEU A 18 -6.09 -1.49 16.15
C LEU A 18 -6.90 -0.68 15.12
N ILE A 19 -6.52 0.57 14.84
CA ILE A 19 -7.15 1.39 13.79
C ILE A 19 -7.02 0.72 12.42
N ILE A 20 -5.83 0.21 12.08
CA ILE A 20 -5.60 -0.48 10.80
C ILE A 20 -6.49 -1.74 10.70
N ILE A 21 -6.54 -2.55 11.75
CA ILE A 21 -7.37 -3.76 11.79
C ILE A 21 -8.86 -3.40 11.63
N LEU A 22 -9.35 -2.39 12.35
CA LEU A 22 -10.73 -1.92 12.21
C LEU A 22 -11.05 -1.45 10.79
N GLU A 23 -10.13 -0.75 10.15
CA GLU A 23 -10.30 -0.26 8.78
C GLU A 23 -10.38 -1.42 7.77
N ILE A 24 -9.54 -2.45 7.94
CA ILE A 24 -9.58 -3.68 7.14
C ILE A 24 -10.92 -4.42 7.34
N ILE A 25 -11.35 -4.59 8.60
CA ILE A 25 -12.62 -5.24 8.93
C ILE A 25 -13.80 -4.46 8.32
N LYS A 26 -13.79 -3.12 8.44
CA LYS A 26 -14.80 -2.25 7.84
C LYS A 26 -14.88 -2.43 6.33
N GLY A 27 -13.73 -2.38 5.65
CA GLY A 27 -13.66 -2.58 4.20
C GLY A 27 -14.18 -3.96 3.80
N TRP A 28 -13.77 -5.01 4.50
CA TRP A 28 -14.20 -6.39 4.24
C TRP A 28 -15.72 -6.57 4.42
N ILE A 29 -16.30 -6.03 5.50
CA ILE A 29 -17.74 -6.05 5.74
C ILE A 29 -18.47 -5.28 4.64
N GLY A 30 -17.99 -4.07 4.29
CA GLY A 30 -18.58 -3.23 3.25
C GLY A 30 -18.63 -3.94 1.90
N VAL A 31 -17.51 -4.51 1.45
CA VAL A 31 -17.43 -5.26 0.20
C VAL A 31 -18.37 -6.47 0.20
N ARG A 32 -18.39 -7.25 1.29
CA ARG A 32 -19.27 -8.43 1.42
C ARG A 32 -20.74 -8.04 1.40
N PHE A 33 -21.09 -6.92 2.03
CA PHE A 33 -22.43 -6.36 2.02
C PHE A 33 -22.84 -5.93 0.60
N GLY A 34 -21.96 -5.19 -0.09
CA GLY A 34 -22.15 -4.75 -1.47
C GLY A 34 -22.34 -5.89 -2.47
N PHE A 35 -21.57 -6.96 -2.31
CA PHE A 35 -21.62 -8.13 -3.19
C PHE A 35 -22.89 -8.97 -3.01
N ARG A 36 -23.42 -9.07 -1.78
CA ARG A 36 -24.48 -10.03 -1.44
C ARG A 36 -25.87 -9.41 -1.31
N PHE A 37 -25.94 -8.12 -0.96
CA PHE A 37 -27.20 -7.47 -0.61
C PHE A 37 -27.72 -6.50 -1.66
N LEU A 38 -26.83 -5.87 -2.44
CA LEU A 38 -27.24 -4.95 -3.49
C LEU A 38 -27.46 -5.69 -4.81
N PRO A 39 -28.56 -5.42 -5.54
CA PRO A 39 -28.73 -5.94 -6.89
C PRO A 39 -27.64 -5.38 -7.81
N ALA A 40 -27.34 -6.07 -8.90
CA ALA A 40 -26.34 -5.61 -9.88
C ALA A 40 -26.78 -4.26 -10.46
N LEU A 41 -26.16 -3.17 -9.99
CA LEU A 41 -26.46 -1.83 -10.47
C LEU A 41 -25.81 -1.63 -11.85
N PRO A 42 -26.43 -0.86 -12.76
CA PRO A 42 -25.80 -0.47 -14.01
C PRO A 42 -24.52 0.33 -13.74
N GLY A 43 -23.50 0.13 -14.58
CA GLY A 43 -22.17 0.75 -14.40
C GLY A 43 -22.21 2.27 -14.24
N LEU A 44 -23.10 2.94 -14.98
CA LEU A 44 -23.27 4.40 -14.92
C LEU A 44 -23.76 4.89 -13.54
N LEU A 45 -24.64 4.13 -12.86
CA LEU A 45 -25.07 4.49 -11.50
C LEU A 45 -23.94 4.29 -10.48
N ILE A 46 -23.11 3.26 -10.67
CA ILE A 46 -21.92 3.03 -9.84
C ILE A 46 -20.95 4.21 -9.98
N GLU A 47 -20.62 4.61 -11.21
CA GLU A 47 -19.72 5.74 -11.48
C GLU A 47 -20.28 7.05 -10.92
N LEU A 48 -21.55 7.36 -11.16
CA LEU A 48 -22.21 8.53 -10.58
C LEU A 48 -22.20 8.50 -9.05
N SER A 49 -22.40 7.34 -8.42
CA SER A 49 -22.35 7.21 -6.97
C SER A 49 -20.96 7.49 -6.41
N VAL A 50 -19.89 7.00 -7.06
CA VAL A 50 -18.51 7.27 -6.66
C VAL A 50 -18.19 8.76 -6.77
N VAL A 51 -18.57 9.40 -7.88
CA VAL A 51 -18.37 10.83 -8.08
C VAL A 51 -19.15 11.65 -7.04
N ALA A 52 -20.41 11.28 -6.77
CA ALA A 52 -21.23 11.95 -5.76
C ALA A 52 -20.63 11.83 -4.34
N ILE A 53 -20.13 10.64 -3.97
CA ILE A 53 -19.45 10.42 -2.69
C ILE A 53 -18.16 11.24 -2.60
N ALA A 54 -17.37 11.29 -3.67
CA ALA A 54 -16.13 12.07 -3.72
C ALA A 54 -16.40 13.58 -3.58
N ILE A 55 -17.38 14.11 -4.31
CA ILE A 55 -17.81 15.52 -4.19
C ILE A 55 -18.32 15.80 -2.78
N GLY A 56 -19.13 14.91 -2.22
CA GLY A 56 -19.63 15.02 -0.84
C GLY A 56 -18.49 15.06 0.19
N ALA A 57 -17.50 14.18 0.07
CA ALA A 57 -16.33 14.16 0.94
C ALA A 57 -15.53 15.46 0.86
N LEU A 58 -15.27 15.95 -0.36
CA LEU A 58 -14.58 17.24 -0.57
C LEU A 58 -15.37 18.43 -0.02
N ALA A 59 -16.69 18.43 -0.18
CA ALA A 59 -17.55 19.47 0.37
C ALA A 59 -17.52 19.48 1.91
N ILE A 60 -17.50 18.31 2.54
CA ILE A 60 -17.37 18.16 4.00
C ILE A 60 -16.01 18.66 4.47
N GLU A 61 -14.91 18.30 3.78
CA GLU A 61 -13.57 18.78 4.12
C GLU A 61 -13.45 20.30 3.97
N LYS A 62 -14.00 20.86 2.90
CA LYS A 62 -14.04 22.32 2.69
C LYS A 62 -14.84 23.02 3.78
N ASN A 63 -16.00 22.48 4.15
CA ASN A 63 -16.82 23.01 5.25
C ASN A 63 -16.10 22.89 6.59
N TYR A 64 -15.41 21.78 6.84
CA TYR A 64 -14.58 21.60 8.03
C TYR A 64 -13.48 22.66 8.10
N PHE A 65 -12.74 22.87 7.02
CA PHE A 65 -11.67 23.86 6.98
C PHE A 65 -12.20 25.28 7.18
N ARG A 66 -13.35 25.61 6.56
CA ARG A 66 -14.01 26.92 6.73
C ARG A 66 -14.43 27.17 8.18
N GLN A 67 -14.96 26.15 8.86
CA GLN A 67 -15.38 26.26 10.27
C GLN A 67 -14.19 26.18 11.24
N ALA A 68 -13.11 25.49 10.88
CA ALA A 68 -11.87 25.47 11.68
C ALA A 68 -11.11 26.81 11.59
N ALA A 69 -11.25 27.54 10.48
CA ALA A 69 -10.62 28.84 10.28
C ALA A 69 -11.33 29.99 11.01
N THR A 70 -12.56 29.80 11.51
CA THR A 70 -13.27 30.84 12.26
C THR A 70 -12.74 30.96 13.69
N PRO A 71 -12.20 32.12 14.11
CA PRO A 71 -11.48 32.29 15.37
C PRO A 71 -12.36 32.23 16.63
N PHE A 72 -13.69 32.20 16.47
CA PHE A 72 -14.65 32.23 17.59
C PHE A 72 -15.09 30.85 18.09
N LEU A 73 -14.57 29.74 17.56
CA LEU A 73 -14.97 28.42 18.06
C LEU A 73 -14.36 28.13 19.43
N THR A 74 -15.24 27.83 20.38
CA THR A 74 -14.85 27.29 21.69
C THR A 74 -14.12 25.94 21.52
N LYS A 75 -13.21 25.62 22.46
CA LYS A 75 -12.45 24.35 22.45
C LYS A 75 -13.36 23.11 22.36
N THR A 76 -14.55 23.19 22.96
CA THR A 76 -15.57 22.13 22.92
C THR A 76 -16.20 21.99 21.53
N GLY A 77 -16.50 23.10 20.85
CA GLY A 77 -17.06 23.09 19.50
C GLY A 77 -16.10 22.52 18.44
N SER A 78 -14.81 22.83 18.57
CA SER A 78 -13.78 22.28 17.67
C SER A 78 -13.65 20.75 17.79
N TYR A 79 -13.79 20.21 19.00
CA TYR A 79 -13.76 18.76 19.23
C TYR A 79 -14.99 18.08 18.61
N ASP A 80 -16.20 18.60 18.85
CA ASP A 80 -17.44 18.03 18.32
C ASP A 80 -17.46 18.05 16.79
N LEU A 81 -17.01 19.16 16.20
CA LEU A 81 -16.88 19.28 14.75
C LEU A 81 -15.92 18.23 14.15
N ARG A 82 -14.78 17.99 14.82
CA ARG A 82 -13.82 16.96 14.39
C ARG A 82 -14.41 15.56 14.44
N VAL A 83 -15.17 15.25 15.49
CA VAL A 83 -15.83 13.94 15.64
C VAL A 83 -16.88 13.75 14.55
N ARG A 84 -17.72 14.76 14.28
CA ARG A 84 -18.72 14.72 13.21
C ARG A 84 -18.08 14.54 11.83
N SER A 85 -17.05 15.33 11.51
CA SER A 85 -16.34 15.22 10.23
C SER A 85 -15.71 13.83 10.06
N SER A 86 -15.05 13.30 11.09
CA SER A 86 -14.47 11.95 11.06
C SER A 86 -15.54 10.86 10.85
N PHE A 87 -16.71 11.02 11.48
CA PHE A 87 -17.84 10.10 11.30
C PHE A 87 -18.37 10.12 9.86
N TYR A 88 -18.47 11.29 9.23
CA TYR A 88 -18.88 11.39 7.83
C TYR A 88 -17.87 10.77 6.88
N LEU A 89 -16.57 11.01 7.07
CA LEU A 89 -15.51 10.38 6.25
C LEU A 89 -15.49 8.85 6.42
N PHE A 90 -15.70 8.38 7.64
CA PHE A 90 -15.85 6.95 7.93
C PHE A 90 -17.06 6.36 7.20
N THR A 91 -18.19 7.05 7.21
CA THR A 91 -19.40 6.61 6.53
C THR A 91 -19.23 6.62 5.02
N ALA A 92 -18.65 7.68 4.45
CA ALA A 92 -18.37 7.78 3.01
C ALA A 92 -17.46 6.65 2.52
N SER A 93 -16.36 6.38 3.23
CA SER A 93 -15.45 5.28 2.90
C SER A 93 -16.10 3.89 3.04
N PHE A 94 -17.01 3.71 4.00
CA PHE A 94 -17.80 2.49 4.10
C PHE A 94 -18.75 2.31 2.92
N ILE A 95 -19.48 3.34 2.52
CA ILE A 95 -20.35 3.30 1.33
C ILE A 95 -19.53 3.01 0.07
N LEU A 96 -18.35 3.61 -0.06
CA LEU A 96 -17.46 3.37 -1.20
C LEU A 96 -16.99 1.91 -1.26
N SER A 97 -16.75 1.29 -0.10
CA SER A 97 -16.45 -0.16 0.00
C SER A 97 -17.64 -1.03 -0.41
N ILE A 98 -18.88 -0.61 -0.09
CA ILE A 98 -20.11 -1.28 -0.55
C ILE A 98 -20.24 -1.20 -2.07
N VAL A 99 -20.07 0.00 -2.64
CA VAL A 99 -20.14 0.22 -4.09
C VAL A 99 -19.07 -0.62 -4.82
N LEU A 100 -17.86 -0.70 -4.26
CA LEU A 100 -16.80 -1.57 -4.77
C LEU A 100 -17.23 -3.05 -4.78
N GLY A 101 -17.85 -3.53 -3.69
CA GLY A 101 -18.39 -4.89 -3.61
C GLY A 101 -19.46 -5.19 -4.66
N ASN A 102 -20.34 -4.23 -4.94
CA ASN A 102 -21.33 -4.36 -6.01
C ASN A 102 -20.66 -4.41 -7.40
N ARG A 103 -19.62 -3.61 -7.63
CA ARG A 103 -18.86 -3.68 -8.89
C ARG A 103 -18.12 -5.01 -9.05
N CYS A 104 -17.61 -5.59 -7.97
CA CYS A 104 -17.00 -6.92 -7.97
C CYS A 104 -17.94 -8.03 -8.45
N GLN A 105 -19.27 -7.88 -8.25
CA GLN A 105 -20.25 -8.85 -8.73
C GLN A 105 -20.24 -8.98 -10.27
N HIS A 106 -20.08 -7.87 -10.99
CA HIS A 106 -20.00 -7.87 -12.46
C HIS A 106 -18.77 -8.60 -13.02
N PHE A 107 -17.68 -8.69 -12.25
CA PHE A 107 -16.49 -9.45 -12.66
C PHE A 107 -16.66 -10.97 -12.44
N VAL A 108 -17.43 -11.37 -11.43
CA VAL A 108 -17.62 -12.78 -11.05
C VAL A 108 -18.74 -13.44 -11.86
N THR A 109 -19.79 -12.70 -12.19
CA THR A 109 -20.83 -13.14 -13.13
C THR A 109 -20.68 -12.39 -14.44
N PRO A 110 -19.89 -12.89 -15.41
CA PRO A 110 -19.85 -12.30 -16.73
C PRO A 110 -21.23 -12.44 -17.37
N GLN A 111 -22.02 -11.36 -17.28
CA GLN A 111 -23.20 -11.19 -18.11
C GLN A 111 -22.69 -11.21 -19.56
N LYS A 112 -23.16 -12.17 -20.36
CA LYS A 112 -22.85 -12.33 -21.79
C LYS A 112 -23.36 -11.14 -22.61
N ASN A 113 -22.83 -9.95 -22.39
CA ASN A 113 -23.11 -8.77 -23.21
C ASN A 113 -21.78 -8.29 -23.81
N SER A 114 -21.60 -8.73 -25.05
CA SER A 114 -20.71 -8.25 -26.11
C SER A 114 -20.11 -6.86 -25.89
N PHE A 115 -18.84 -6.80 -25.46
CA PHE A 115 -17.91 -5.72 -25.83
C PHE A 115 -16.45 -6.15 -25.59
N SER A 116 -16.03 -7.23 -26.25
CA SER A 116 -14.63 -7.68 -26.31
C SER A 116 -13.93 -7.05 -27.52
N VAL A 117 -13.38 -5.85 -27.37
CA VAL A 117 -12.54 -5.24 -28.44
C VAL A 117 -11.17 -4.74 -27.95
N TRP A 118 -10.82 -4.81 -26.66
CA TRP A 118 -9.58 -4.15 -26.21
C TRP A 118 -8.54 -4.99 -25.43
N ALA A 119 -8.68 -6.32 -25.40
CA ALA A 119 -7.70 -7.20 -24.73
C ALA A 119 -6.80 -8.00 -25.70
N ALA A 120 -6.82 -7.69 -27.00
CA ALA A 120 -6.09 -8.45 -28.02
C ALA A 120 -4.68 -7.92 -28.36
N SER A 121 -4.13 -6.93 -27.64
CA SER A 121 -2.80 -6.41 -27.94
C SER A 121 -1.89 -6.39 -26.71
N SER A 122 -1.22 -7.52 -26.47
CA SER A 122 0.16 -7.62 -25.97
C SER A 122 0.49 -9.07 -25.65
N ARG A 123 0.49 -9.92 -26.69
CA ARG A 123 1.36 -11.10 -26.67
C ARG A 123 2.78 -10.60 -26.89
N VAL A 124 3.60 -10.64 -25.85
CA VAL A 124 5.06 -10.59 -25.98
C VAL A 124 5.53 -12.02 -25.78
N GLU A 125 5.82 -12.68 -26.89
CA GLU A 125 6.64 -13.88 -26.95
C GLU A 125 8.07 -13.55 -26.46
N GLY A 126 8.58 -14.40 -25.58
CA GLY A 126 9.96 -14.36 -25.11
C GLY A 126 10.32 -15.74 -24.58
N ALA A 127 10.95 -16.53 -25.44
CA ALA A 127 11.36 -17.92 -25.26
C ALA A 127 12.21 -18.14 -23.99
N ILE A 128 11.95 -19.26 -23.31
CA ILE A 128 12.87 -19.85 -22.33
C ILE A 128 13.30 -21.19 -22.92
N ASP A 129 14.52 -21.22 -23.46
CA ASP A 129 15.24 -22.45 -23.78
C ASP A 129 16.64 -22.37 -23.16
N GLY A 130 16.90 -23.28 -22.22
CA GLY A 130 18.06 -24.18 -22.24
C GLY A 130 19.46 -23.70 -21.79
N VAL A 131 20.16 -24.68 -21.19
CA VAL A 131 21.61 -24.82 -20.93
C VAL A 131 22.08 -24.24 -19.57
N GLU A 132 22.22 -25.00 -18.48
CA GLU A 132 22.95 -26.26 -18.18
C GLU A 132 24.45 -26.08 -17.84
N ASN A 133 24.82 -26.58 -16.64
CA ASN A 133 26.14 -26.96 -16.09
C ASN A 133 27.18 -25.84 -15.86
N GLN A 134 28.02 -25.83 -14.82
CA GLN A 134 28.59 -26.88 -13.98
C GLN A 134 29.26 -26.19 -12.77
N LYS A 135 29.37 -26.83 -11.59
CA LYS A 135 30.66 -27.26 -11.00
C LYS A 135 30.57 -27.63 -9.51
N GLU A 136 30.70 -28.95 -9.32
CA GLU A 136 31.41 -29.72 -8.28
C GLU A 136 31.35 -29.29 -6.81
N ILE A 137 30.73 -30.20 -6.05
CA ILE A 137 31.05 -30.54 -4.67
C ILE A 137 32.35 -31.37 -4.67
N ASN A 138 33.31 -31.03 -3.81
CA ASN A 138 34.19 -32.03 -3.20
C ASN A 138 34.56 -31.59 -1.76
N PRO A 139 34.64 -32.52 -0.79
CA PRO A 139 34.81 -32.24 0.62
C PRO A 139 36.31 -32.19 1.00
N ASP A 140 36.56 -32.06 2.30
CA ASP A 140 37.88 -32.16 2.96
C ASP A 140 38.78 -30.92 2.94
N ASN A 141 38.66 -30.09 4.00
CA ASN A 141 39.83 -29.92 4.88
C ASN A 141 39.50 -29.26 6.22
N HIS A 142 39.73 -30.02 7.27
CA HIS A 142 39.52 -29.68 8.67
C HIS A 142 40.83 -29.18 9.30
N ARG A 143 41.40 -28.03 8.89
CA ARG A 143 42.48 -27.32 9.62
C ARG A 143 42.93 -26.03 8.91
N SER A 144 42.34 -24.87 9.24
CA SER A 144 43.02 -23.55 9.05
C SER A 144 42.29 -22.39 9.75
N THR A 145 41.76 -22.63 10.95
CA THR A 145 40.84 -21.74 11.69
C THR A 145 41.48 -20.48 12.33
N ARG A 146 42.64 -19.99 11.87
CA ARG A 146 43.30 -18.81 12.51
C ARG A 146 43.90 -17.74 11.59
N LEU A 147 43.94 -17.93 10.27
CA LEU A 147 44.48 -16.92 9.34
C LEU A 147 43.42 -16.09 8.61
N THR A 148 42.16 -16.53 8.59
CA THR A 148 41.05 -15.87 7.87
C THR A 148 40.51 -14.61 8.55
N ARG A 149 40.82 -14.35 9.84
CA ARG A 149 40.33 -13.14 10.55
C ARG A 149 41.09 -11.86 10.18
N LYS A 150 42.32 -11.95 9.67
CA LYS A 150 43.10 -10.78 9.23
C LYS A 150 42.72 -10.39 7.79
N ALA A 151 42.59 -11.37 6.90
CA ALA A 151 42.10 -11.15 5.53
C ALA A 151 40.66 -10.58 5.49
N LEU A 152 39.73 -11.11 6.30
CA LEU A 152 38.36 -10.56 6.42
C LEU A 152 38.31 -9.15 7.02
N ARG A 153 39.33 -8.73 7.79
CA ARG A 153 39.39 -7.35 8.34
C ARG A 153 39.87 -6.36 7.29
N GLU A 154 40.76 -6.77 6.40
CA GLU A 154 41.27 -5.94 5.32
C GLU A 154 40.24 -5.80 4.19
N GLU A 155 39.52 -6.87 3.87
CA GLU A 155 38.38 -6.86 2.94
C GLU A 155 37.21 -6.00 3.46
N ARG A 156 36.95 -6.00 4.78
CA ARG A 156 35.98 -5.07 5.40
C ARG A 156 36.45 -3.62 5.39
N ARG A 157 37.76 -3.34 5.45
CA ARG A 157 38.31 -1.97 5.37
C ARG A 157 38.24 -1.43 3.94
N LEU A 158 38.55 -2.25 2.94
CA LEU A 158 38.39 -1.93 1.53
C LEU A 158 36.91 -1.77 1.14
N SER A 159 36.01 -2.59 1.69
CA SER A 159 34.56 -2.44 1.51
C SER A 159 34.00 -1.18 2.19
N ARG A 160 34.56 -0.77 3.33
CA ARG A 160 34.22 0.50 4.00
C ARG A 160 34.76 1.73 3.26
N GLN A 161 35.95 1.65 2.66
CA GLN A 161 36.48 2.71 1.80
C GLN A 161 35.66 2.86 0.50
N LYS A 162 35.24 1.76 -0.12
CA LYS A 162 34.30 1.80 -1.27
C LYS A 162 32.93 2.38 -0.89
N HIS A 163 32.47 2.19 0.34
CA HIS A 163 31.22 2.80 0.83
C HIS A 163 31.35 4.30 1.12
N ASN A 164 32.57 4.79 1.40
CA ASN A 164 32.84 6.20 1.68
C ASN A 164 33.04 7.07 0.43
N GLN A 165 33.14 6.45 -0.76
CA GLN A 165 33.24 7.12 -2.06
C GLN A 165 31.96 6.99 -2.90
N ARG A 166 30.81 6.65 -2.30
CA ARG A 166 29.56 6.65 -3.05
C ARG A 166 29.02 8.08 -3.16
N PRO A 167 28.78 8.60 -4.39
CA PRO A 167 28.22 9.93 -4.57
C PRO A 167 26.84 9.98 -3.91
N ALA A 168 26.54 11.08 -3.21
CA ALA A 168 25.31 11.31 -2.44
C ALA A 168 24.00 11.11 -3.24
N ASN A 169 24.08 10.99 -4.56
CA ASN A 169 22.97 10.76 -5.48
C ASN A 169 22.64 9.27 -5.70
N ALA A 170 23.54 8.34 -5.38
CA ALA A 170 23.35 6.90 -5.63
C ALA A 170 22.34 6.24 -4.67
N ASP A 171 22.26 6.73 -3.42
CA ASP A 171 21.33 6.18 -2.43
C ASP A 171 19.87 6.49 -2.78
N THR A 172 19.61 7.65 -3.41
CA THR A 172 18.25 8.02 -3.83
C THR A 172 17.78 7.16 -5.00
N ALA A 173 18.68 6.85 -5.94
CA ALA A 173 18.40 5.93 -7.04
C ALA A 173 18.05 4.52 -6.55
N ALA A 174 18.73 4.04 -5.49
CA ALA A 174 18.40 2.76 -4.89
C ALA A 174 16.99 2.72 -4.29
N TYR A 175 16.54 3.78 -3.61
CA TYR A 175 15.16 3.85 -3.09
C TYR A 175 14.10 3.93 -4.19
N ILE A 176 14.38 4.65 -5.28
CA ILE A 176 13.48 4.75 -6.44
C ILE A 176 13.41 3.39 -7.16
N LEU A 177 14.53 2.69 -7.30
CA LEU A 177 14.57 1.33 -7.86
C LEU A 177 13.76 0.36 -6.97
N LEU A 178 13.91 0.44 -5.64
CA LEU A 178 13.15 -0.38 -4.69
C LEU A 178 11.63 -0.11 -4.79
N PHE A 179 11.24 1.15 -5.01
CA PHE A 179 9.85 1.52 -5.26
C PHE A 179 9.34 0.93 -6.58
N LEU A 180 10.10 1.04 -7.67
CA LEU A 180 9.75 0.42 -8.96
C LEU A 180 9.56 -1.09 -8.84
N VAL A 181 10.45 -1.75 -8.09
CA VAL A 181 10.34 -3.19 -7.79
C VAL A 181 9.06 -3.48 -7.00
N GLY A 182 8.73 -2.66 -6.00
CA GLY A 182 7.49 -2.80 -5.24
C GLY A 182 6.21 -2.63 -6.09
N VAL A 183 6.21 -1.67 -7.03
CA VAL A 183 5.11 -1.48 -7.98
C VAL A 183 5.00 -2.67 -8.94
N GLY A 184 6.13 -3.16 -9.46
CA GLY A 184 6.17 -4.35 -10.30
C GLY A 184 5.64 -5.59 -9.58
N LEU A 185 6.06 -5.82 -8.34
CA LEU A 185 5.56 -6.91 -7.50
C LEU A 185 4.07 -6.77 -7.20
N ALA A 186 3.57 -5.55 -6.98
CA ALA A 186 2.15 -5.32 -6.74
C ALA A 186 1.31 -5.63 -8.00
N PHE A 187 1.79 -5.24 -9.18
CA PHE A 187 1.12 -5.54 -10.45
C PHE A 187 1.11 -7.04 -10.76
N LEU A 188 2.25 -7.70 -10.61
CA LEU A 188 2.37 -9.16 -10.73
C LEU A 188 1.51 -9.89 -9.70
N GLY A 189 1.51 -9.42 -8.46
CA GLY A 189 0.71 -9.97 -7.37
C GLY A 189 -0.79 -9.84 -7.62
N ALA A 190 -1.24 -8.71 -8.18
CA ALA A 190 -2.64 -8.53 -8.58
C ALA A 190 -3.05 -9.47 -9.73
N GLY A 191 -2.17 -9.64 -10.72
CA GLY A 191 -2.37 -10.60 -11.81
C GLY A 191 -2.42 -12.06 -11.31
N LEU A 192 -1.53 -12.44 -10.39
CA LEU A 192 -1.56 -13.76 -9.76
C LEU A 192 -2.82 -13.95 -8.91
N ALA A 193 -3.20 -12.96 -8.11
CA ALA A 193 -4.39 -13.03 -7.28
C ALA A 193 -5.66 -13.19 -8.15
N CYS A 194 -5.71 -12.51 -9.29
CA CYS A 194 -6.78 -12.67 -10.28
C CYS A 194 -6.82 -14.09 -10.85
N ASN A 195 -5.68 -14.63 -11.30
CA ASN A 195 -5.61 -16.01 -11.82
C ASN A 195 -5.95 -17.06 -10.76
N LEU A 196 -5.45 -16.89 -9.52
CA LEU A 196 -5.75 -17.78 -8.40
C LEU A 196 -7.25 -17.73 -8.02
N SER A 197 -7.83 -16.53 -8.03
CA SER A 197 -9.26 -16.33 -7.80
C SER A 197 -10.09 -17.00 -8.89
N CYS A 198 -9.65 -16.94 -10.16
CA CYS A 198 -10.29 -17.62 -11.28
C CYS A 198 -10.11 -19.15 -11.23
N SER A 199 -9.05 -19.67 -10.60
CA SER A 199 -8.81 -21.11 -10.41
C SER A 199 -9.53 -21.74 -9.22
N ASN A 200 -10.46 -21.01 -8.58
CA ASN A 200 -11.20 -21.41 -7.38
C ASN A 200 -10.32 -21.62 -6.13
N GLN A 201 -9.10 -21.09 -6.13
CA GLN A 201 -8.19 -21.07 -4.97
C GLN A 201 -8.28 -19.74 -4.21
N GLY A 202 -9.49 -19.42 -3.73
CA GLY A 202 -9.78 -18.11 -3.13
C GLY A 202 -8.90 -17.76 -1.93
N LEU A 203 -8.51 -18.75 -1.12
CA LEU A 203 -7.68 -18.52 0.06
C LEU A 203 -6.23 -18.13 -0.32
N ALA A 204 -5.68 -18.76 -1.36
CA ALA A 204 -4.38 -18.41 -1.92
C ALA A 204 -4.42 -17.03 -2.59
N ALA A 205 -5.51 -16.70 -3.30
CA ALA A 205 -5.70 -15.39 -3.92
C ALA A 205 -5.69 -14.24 -2.89
N VAL A 206 -6.36 -14.44 -1.75
CA VAL A 206 -6.36 -13.46 -0.65
C VAL A 206 -4.97 -13.31 -0.04
N LEU A 207 -4.25 -14.41 0.16
CA LEU A 207 -2.90 -14.39 0.75
C LEU A 207 -1.90 -13.66 -0.15
N VAL A 208 -1.95 -13.94 -1.46
CA VAL A 208 -1.12 -13.26 -2.47
C VAL A 208 -1.51 -11.79 -2.61
N GLY A 209 -2.80 -11.47 -2.57
CA GLY A 209 -3.29 -10.10 -2.58
C GLY A 209 -2.80 -9.28 -1.38
N LEU A 210 -2.84 -9.86 -0.17
CA LEU A 210 -2.29 -9.24 1.04
C LEU A 210 -0.77 -9.03 0.96
N LEU A 211 -0.04 -10.00 0.41
CA LEU A 211 1.40 -9.87 0.17
C LEU A 211 1.71 -8.75 -0.81
N ALA A 212 0.95 -8.65 -1.90
CA ALA A 212 1.10 -7.60 -2.91
C ALA A 212 0.81 -6.21 -2.33
N LEU A 213 -0.26 -6.07 -1.54
CA LEU A 213 -0.60 -4.85 -0.81
C LEU A 213 0.47 -4.47 0.22
N GLY A 214 1.00 -5.44 0.95
CA GLY A 214 2.11 -5.23 1.89
C GLY A 214 3.38 -4.75 1.20
N ALA A 215 3.74 -5.38 0.08
CA ALA A 215 4.88 -4.97 -0.75
C ALA A 215 4.70 -3.54 -1.30
N PHE A 216 3.49 -3.21 -1.76
CA PHE A 216 3.15 -1.88 -2.24
C PHE A 216 3.25 -0.81 -1.14
N ALA A 217 2.67 -1.07 0.04
CA ALA A 217 2.75 -0.18 1.19
C ALA A 217 4.21 0.03 1.65
N GLY A 218 5.03 -1.03 1.62
CA GLY A 218 6.47 -0.94 1.85
C GLY A 218 7.18 -0.04 0.83
N GLY A 219 6.81 -0.15 -0.46
CA GLY A 219 7.30 0.71 -1.53
C GLY A 219 7.01 2.19 -1.26
N ILE A 220 5.77 2.54 -0.90
CA ILE A 220 5.38 3.93 -0.58
C ILE A 220 6.18 4.47 0.60
N TYR A 221 6.40 3.65 1.64
CA TYR A 221 7.22 4.05 2.79
C TYR A 221 8.66 4.44 2.37
N PHE A 222 9.29 3.65 1.49
CA PHE A 222 10.62 3.97 0.97
C PHE A 222 10.62 5.23 0.10
N LEU A 223 9.56 5.45 -0.68
CA LEU A 223 9.39 6.65 -1.49
C LEU A 223 9.33 7.92 -0.61
N VAL A 224 8.51 7.91 0.44
CA VAL A 224 8.42 9.03 1.40
C VAL A 224 9.76 9.28 2.09
N LYS A 225 10.49 8.22 2.44
CA LYS A 225 11.82 8.34 3.04
C LYS A 225 12.86 8.92 2.08
N ALA A 226 12.78 8.58 0.78
CA ALA A 226 13.64 9.15 -0.25
C ALA A 226 13.37 10.65 -0.45
N PHE A 227 12.09 11.06 -0.49
CA PHE A 227 11.72 12.48 -0.62
C PHE A 227 12.09 13.31 0.61
N ARG A 228 11.94 12.76 1.83
CA ARG A 228 12.35 13.47 3.07
C ARG A 228 13.85 13.74 3.16
N ARG A 229 14.70 12.99 2.46
CA ARG A 229 16.15 13.26 2.38
C ARG A 229 16.50 14.36 1.38
N LYS A 230 15.63 14.63 0.40
CA LYS A 230 15.82 15.66 -0.63
C LYS A 230 15.33 17.05 -0.22
N SER A 231 14.55 17.18 0.85
CA SER A 231 14.21 18.49 1.41
C SER A 231 15.40 19.01 2.22
N PRO A 232 16.13 20.05 1.77
CA PRO A 232 17.04 20.75 2.66
C PRO A 232 16.23 21.26 3.84
N LYS A 233 16.72 21.03 5.06
CA LYS A 233 16.23 21.77 6.22
C LYS A 233 16.47 23.25 5.90
N THR A 234 15.42 23.97 5.50
CA THR A 234 15.42 25.42 5.58
C THR A 234 15.51 25.74 7.07
N SER A 235 16.73 25.92 7.55
CA SER A 235 17.00 26.52 8.83
C SER A 235 16.41 27.93 8.77
N SER A 236 15.33 28.13 9.51
CA SER A 236 14.87 29.45 9.92
C SER A 236 15.99 30.12 10.71
N SER A 237 16.82 30.93 10.05
CA SER A 237 17.60 31.95 10.75
C SER A 237 16.62 33.06 11.10
N ILE A 238 16.14 33.03 12.34
CA ILE A 238 15.68 34.23 13.03
C ILE A 238 16.94 35.05 13.28
N ASN A 239 17.00 36.24 12.68
CA ASN A 239 17.69 37.42 13.18
C ASN A 239 16.95 38.64 12.59
#